data_AF-A0A8J1MKN1-F1
#
_entry.id   AF-A0A8J1MKN1-F1
#
_cell.length_a   1.000
_cell.length_b   1.000
_cell.length_c   1.000
_cell.angle_alpha   90.00
_cell.angle_beta   90.00
_cell.angle_gamma   90.00
#
_symmetry.space_group_name_H-M   'P 1'
#
loop_
_entity.id
_entity.type
_entity.pdbx_description
1 polymer ?
#
loop_
_entity_poly.entity_id
_entity_poly.type
_entity_poly.pdbx_seq_one_letter_code
_entity_poly.pdbx_strand_id
1 'polypeptide(L)'
;MEFAVPISMCSPSCPSGFRKMILPGKSACCYDCARCPYGHISNQTDAVECHPCSWDTWPNLQQDRCLPRATEFLSYEEPLGYSLTAASMFSSLFPLIILAVFIYYQKTPIVRANNYSLSCLLLLSLFLCFLCSLGFIGYPQPTQCLLRQVAFGMVFALCISCVLAKTITVVIAFNATKPGSRLRKWTGINVSYCFIVFCLFFQLFLCVMWLTFSPPFTELDTSTNPGVIIVNCNEASLTAFWCMLGYLGLLATISFIVAFLARRLPDSFNEAKFITFSMLAFLSVWVSFIPAYLSARGMYTVAMEVFAILSSSWAVVICIFTPKCFIILFRPNMNSKEHLTVKNKVQK
;
A
#
# COMPACT_ATOMS: atom_id res chain seq x y z
N MET A 1 -44.07 17.35 63.82
CA MET A 1 -44.26 17.19 62.36
C MET A 1 -44.10 18.58 61.76
N GLU A 2 -43.00 18.84 61.06
CA GLU A 2 -42.88 20.08 60.28
C GLU A 2 -43.79 19.96 59.06
N PHE A 3 -44.75 20.87 58.94
CA PHE A 3 -45.58 20.99 57.74
C PHE A 3 -44.80 21.80 56.70
N ALA A 4 -44.25 21.13 55.70
CA ALA A 4 -43.64 21.79 54.55
C ALA A 4 -44.73 22.28 53.58
N VAL A 5 -44.67 23.56 53.20
CA VAL A 5 -45.56 24.15 52.19
C VAL A 5 -45.17 23.61 50.81
N PRO A 6 -46.12 23.08 50.00
CA PRO A 6 -45.81 22.57 48.68
C PRO A 6 -45.42 23.70 47.73
N ILE A 7 -44.37 23.47 46.94
CA ILE A 7 -43.86 24.43 45.96
C ILE A 7 -44.79 24.41 44.72
N SER A 8 -45.26 25.58 44.30
CA SER A 8 -46.13 25.76 43.12
C SER A 8 -45.35 25.75 41.80
N MET A 9 -44.86 24.57 41.39
CA MET A 9 -44.16 24.35 40.12
C MET A 9 -44.95 23.45 39.17
N CYS A 10 -45.07 23.84 37.90
CA CYS A 10 -45.77 23.06 36.87
C CYS A 10 -44.91 21.90 36.33
N SER A 11 -43.61 22.14 36.13
CA SER A 11 -42.65 21.17 35.63
C SER A 11 -41.40 21.16 36.52
N PRO A 12 -40.74 20.01 36.72
CA PRO A 12 -39.45 19.96 37.39
C PRO A 12 -38.35 20.64 36.55
N SER A 13 -37.27 21.06 37.22
CA SER A 13 -36.10 21.62 36.53
C SER A 13 -35.42 20.59 35.64
N CYS A 14 -35.02 21.01 34.44
CA CYS A 14 -34.28 20.14 33.53
C CYS A 14 -32.81 20.03 33.96
N PRO A 15 -32.26 18.81 34.12
CA PRO A 15 -30.85 18.64 34.42
C PRO A 15 -29.98 18.99 33.20
N SER A 16 -28.67 19.14 33.44
CA SER A 16 -27.69 19.28 32.35
C SER A 16 -27.81 18.12 31.33
N GLY A 17 -27.53 18.41 30.07
CA GLY A 17 -27.77 17.50 28.94
C GLY A 17 -29.18 17.56 28.35
N PHE A 18 -30.09 18.29 29.00
CA PHE A 18 -31.45 18.51 28.54
C PHE A 18 -31.71 20.01 28.31
N ARG A 19 -32.63 20.30 27.39
CA ARG A 19 -33.19 21.63 27.14
C ARG A 19 -34.68 21.64 27.42
N LYS A 20 -35.19 22.83 27.75
CA LYS A 20 -36.63 23.07 27.88
C LYS A 20 -37.30 22.97 26.52
N MET A 21 -38.36 22.20 26.46
CA MET A 21 -39.25 22.08 25.31
C MET A 21 -40.61 22.66 25.70
N ILE A 22 -40.94 23.82 25.12
CA ILE A 22 -42.22 24.50 25.38
C ILE A 22 -43.34 23.71 24.68
N LEU A 23 -44.37 23.38 25.45
CA LEU A 23 -45.54 22.65 24.95
C LEU A 23 -46.52 23.63 24.30
N PRO A 24 -46.93 23.42 23.03
CA PRO A 24 -47.90 24.29 22.37
C PRO A 24 -49.23 24.31 23.14
N GLY A 25 -49.74 25.51 23.43
CA GLY A 25 -51.00 25.71 24.15
C GLY A 25 -50.91 25.72 25.68
N LYS A 26 -49.72 25.56 26.28
CA LYS A 26 -49.49 25.72 27.73
C LYS A 26 -48.77 27.04 28.06
N SER A 27 -48.82 27.47 29.32
CA SER A 27 -48.06 28.62 29.82
C SER A 27 -46.55 28.35 29.80
N ALA A 28 -45.73 29.39 29.67
CA ALA A 28 -44.26 29.27 29.56
C ALA A 28 -43.58 28.57 30.76
N CYS A 29 -44.25 28.53 31.93
CA CYS A 29 -43.77 27.82 33.11
C CYS A 29 -43.98 26.29 33.06
N CYS A 30 -44.74 25.78 32.07
CA CYS A 30 -45.02 24.37 31.86
C CYS A 30 -44.28 23.87 30.61
N TYR A 31 -43.17 23.18 30.82
CA TYR A 31 -42.31 22.64 29.77
C TYR A 31 -41.95 21.18 30.04
N ASP A 32 -41.53 20.47 28.99
CA ASP A 32 -40.90 19.15 29.13
C ASP A 32 -39.38 19.26 28.94
N CYS A 33 -38.64 18.31 29.49
CA CYS A 33 -37.20 18.24 29.30
C CYS A 33 -36.88 17.33 28.11
N ALA A 34 -36.38 17.93 27.04
CA ALA A 34 -35.92 17.20 25.86
C ALA A 34 -34.41 17.08 25.89
N ARG A 35 -33.89 15.90 25.55
CA ARG A 35 -32.45 15.68 25.46
C ARG A 35 -31.83 16.52 24.34
N CYS A 36 -30.61 17.00 24.53
CA CYS A 36 -29.91 17.78 23.51
C CYS A 36 -29.75 16.99 22.19
N PRO A 37 -29.83 17.66 21.04
CA PRO A 37 -29.60 17.02 19.74
C PRO A 37 -28.15 16.52 19.63
N TYR A 38 -27.92 15.61 18.67
CA TYR A 38 -26.58 15.05 18.42
C TYR A 38 -25.54 16.16 18.18
N GLY A 39 -24.34 15.99 18.75
CA GLY A 39 -23.26 16.98 18.65
C GLY A 39 -23.43 18.23 19.54
N HIS A 40 -24.53 18.35 20.29
CA HIS A 40 -24.79 19.49 21.17
C HIS A 40 -24.82 19.06 22.65
N ILE A 41 -24.50 20.03 23.52
CA ILE A 41 -24.50 19.89 24.98
C ILE A 41 -25.33 20.98 25.66
N SER A 42 -25.68 20.72 26.91
CA SER A 42 -26.21 21.70 27.87
C SER A 42 -25.50 21.51 29.20
N ASN A 43 -24.68 22.48 29.61
CA ASN A 43 -23.90 22.42 30.85
C ASN A 43 -24.61 23.07 32.05
N GLN A 44 -25.83 23.60 31.85
CA GLN A 44 -26.60 24.30 32.86
C GLN A 44 -27.94 23.61 33.09
N THR A 45 -28.41 23.66 34.35
CA THR A 45 -29.80 23.30 34.67
C THR A 45 -30.74 24.29 34.00
N ASP A 46 -31.88 23.80 33.54
CA ASP A 46 -32.95 24.63 32.98
C ASP A 46 -32.56 25.42 31.71
N ALA A 47 -31.61 24.92 30.93
CA ALA A 47 -31.21 25.53 29.66
C ALA A 47 -32.36 25.58 28.64
N VAL A 48 -32.47 26.71 27.93
CA VAL A 48 -33.48 26.90 26.87
C VAL A 48 -33.01 26.30 25.54
N GLU A 49 -31.71 26.39 25.26
CA GLU A 49 -31.09 25.90 24.03
C GLU A 49 -29.85 25.06 24.36
N CYS A 50 -29.50 24.16 23.44
CA CYS A 50 -28.25 23.41 23.50
C CYS A 50 -27.25 24.04 22.52
N HIS A 51 -25.97 23.98 22.84
CA HIS A 51 -24.90 24.55 22.01
C HIS A 51 -23.99 23.43 21.49
N PRO A 52 -23.42 23.57 20.27
CA PRO A 52 -22.52 22.57 19.71
C PRO A 52 -21.16 22.57 20.43
N CYS A 53 -20.50 21.41 20.45
CA CYS A 53 -19.09 21.33 20.86
C CYS A 53 -18.16 21.94 19.78
N SER A 54 -16.93 22.29 20.18
CA SER A 54 -15.89 22.72 19.25
C SER A 54 -15.50 21.62 18.26
N TRP A 55 -14.74 21.97 17.23
CA TRP A 55 -14.37 21.03 16.16
C TRP A 55 -13.53 19.83 16.66
N ASP A 56 -12.73 20.04 17.71
CA ASP A 56 -11.82 19.07 18.34
C ASP A 56 -12.47 18.28 19.49
N THR A 57 -13.70 18.61 19.87
CA THR A 57 -14.41 18.00 20.99
C THR A 57 -15.76 17.39 20.60
N TRP A 58 -16.29 16.50 21.45
CA TRP A 58 -17.56 15.80 21.24
C TRP A 58 -18.34 15.66 22.56
N PRO A 59 -19.69 15.71 22.52
CA PRO A 59 -20.50 15.50 23.71
C PRO A 59 -20.21 14.14 24.36
N ASN A 60 -20.09 14.12 25.69
CA ASN A 60 -20.12 12.88 26.44
C ASN A 60 -21.51 12.23 26.39
N LEU A 61 -21.65 11.02 26.93
CA LEU A 61 -22.93 10.30 26.95
C LEU A 61 -24.04 11.11 27.64
N GLN A 62 -23.73 11.88 28.69
CA GLN A 62 -24.71 12.71 29.39
C GLN A 62 -25.04 14.03 28.67
N GLN A 63 -24.30 14.40 27.61
CA GLN A 63 -24.40 15.67 26.87
C GLN A 63 -24.29 16.91 27.77
N ASP A 64 -23.57 16.79 28.89
CA ASP A 64 -23.34 17.89 29.83
C ASP A 64 -21.99 18.58 29.62
N ARG A 65 -21.05 17.90 28.95
CA ARG A 65 -19.70 18.39 28.69
C ARG A 65 -19.17 17.91 27.35
N CYS A 66 -18.25 18.70 26.79
CA CYS A 66 -17.48 18.32 25.61
C CYS A 66 -16.17 17.64 26.05
N LEU A 67 -15.89 16.47 25.49
CA LEU A 67 -14.65 15.71 25.69
C LEU A 67 -13.81 15.74 24.41
N PRO A 68 -12.48 15.61 24.47
CA PRO A 68 -11.65 15.48 23.27
C PRO A 68 -12.13 14.34 22.37
N ARG A 69 -12.22 14.58 21.06
CA ARG A 69 -12.57 13.52 20.10
C ARG A 69 -11.47 12.47 20.04
N ALA A 70 -11.88 11.21 19.85
CA ALA A 70 -10.94 10.16 19.52
C ALA A 70 -10.40 10.36 18.10
N THR A 71 -9.11 10.09 17.90
CA THR A 71 -8.47 10.12 16.57
C THR A 71 -8.36 8.71 16.01
N GLU A 72 -8.76 8.51 14.75
CA GLU A 72 -8.68 7.23 14.04
C GLU A 72 -7.63 7.32 12.94
N PHE A 73 -6.64 6.42 12.99
CA PHE A 73 -5.60 6.23 11.97
C PHE A 73 -5.06 4.79 12.09
N LEU A 74 -4.32 4.30 11.09
CA LEU A 74 -3.75 2.95 11.12
C LEU A 74 -2.58 2.89 12.14
N SER A 75 -2.91 2.67 13.41
CA SER A 75 -1.95 2.72 14.53
C SER A 75 -1.13 1.43 14.67
N TYR A 76 0.10 1.55 15.13
CA TYR A 76 0.95 0.41 15.54
C TYR A 76 0.40 -0.34 16.76
N GLU A 77 -0.43 0.31 17.56
CA GLU A 77 -0.98 -0.24 18.80
C GLU A 77 -2.27 -1.06 18.55
N GLU A 78 -2.90 -0.86 17.41
CA GLU A 78 -4.12 -1.59 17.05
C GLU A 78 -3.81 -2.95 16.41
N PRO A 79 -4.66 -3.97 16.60
CA PRO A 79 -4.41 -5.32 16.09
C PRO A 79 -4.12 -5.37 14.59
N LEU A 80 -4.82 -4.55 13.80
CA LEU A 80 -4.66 -4.49 12.35
C LEU A 80 -3.28 -3.93 11.96
N GLY A 81 -2.90 -2.76 12.49
CA GLY A 81 -1.63 -2.11 12.19
C GLY A 81 -0.43 -2.89 12.75
N TYR A 82 -0.57 -3.48 13.94
CA TYR A 82 0.44 -4.38 14.50
C TYR A 82 0.68 -5.59 13.59
N SER A 83 -0.39 -6.25 13.14
CA SER A 83 -0.30 -7.44 12.27
C SER A 83 0.35 -7.10 10.92
N LEU A 84 -0.02 -5.97 10.32
CA LEU A 84 0.56 -5.51 9.06
C LEU A 84 2.06 -5.16 9.20
N THR A 85 2.43 -4.52 10.31
CA THR A 85 3.84 -4.20 10.62
C THR A 85 4.67 -5.46 10.77
N ALA A 86 4.19 -6.41 11.58
CA ALA A 86 4.85 -7.69 11.77
C ALA A 86 4.99 -8.47 10.46
N ALA A 87 3.92 -8.53 9.66
CA ALA A 87 3.94 -9.17 8.35
C ALA A 87 4.94 -8.51 7.39
N SER A 88 4.99 -7.18 7.35
CA SER A 88 5.93 -6.41 6.53
C SER A 88 7.39 -6.69 6.91
N MET A 89 7.71 -6.56 8.21
CA MET A 89 9.05 -6.82 8.72
C MET A 89 9.49 -8.27 8.45
N PHE A 90 8.63 -9.24 8.77
CA PHE A 90 8.93 -10.66 8.54
C PHE A 90 9.12 -10.95 7.04
N SER A 91 8.27 -10.41 6.18
CA SER A 91 8.37 -10.59 4.72
C SER A 91 9.65 -9.99 4.14
N SER A 92 10.12 -8.86 4.68
CA SER A 92 11.36 -8.21 4.24
C SER A 92 12.61 -9.09 4.44
N LEU A 93 12.59 -10.04 5.38
CA LEU A 93 13.71 -10.95 5.63
C LEU A 93 13.92 -11.94 4.47
N PHE A 94 12.86 -12.34 3.76
CA PHE A 94 12.97 -13.37 2.71
C PHE A 94 13.84 -12.92 1.52
N PRO A 95 13.66 -11.72 0.92
CA PRO A 95 14.57 -11.24 -0.12
C PRO A 95 16.02 -11.13 0.35
N LEU A 96 16.28 -10.74 1.61
CA LEU A 96 17.63 -10.67 2.16
C LEU A 96 18.28 -12.05 2.31
N ILE A 97 17.54 -13.04 2.82
CA ILE A 97 18.01 -14.42 2.93
C ILE A 97 18.33 -14.97 1.54
N ILE A 98 17.44 -14.77 0.57
CA ILE A 98 17.66 -15.20 -0.81
C ILE A 98 18.87 -14.48 -1.42
N LEU A 99 19.03 -13.19 -1.16
CA LEU A 99 20.19 -12.40 -1.62
C LEU A 99 21.50 -12.96 -1.04
N ALA A 100 21.53 -13.30 0.24
CA ALA A 100 22.68 -13.92 0.88
C ALA A 100 23.03 -15.28 0.25
N VAL A 101 22.02 -16.11 -0.04
CA VAL A 101 22.20 -17.38 -0.77
C VAL A 101 22.79 -17.12 -2.16
N PHE A 102 22.29 -16.13 -2.90
CA PHE A 102 22.80 -15.79 -4.24
C PHE A 102 24.24 -15.30 -4.20
N ILE A 103 24.62 -14.50 -3.20
CA ILE A 103 26.00 -14.03 -2.98
C ILE A 103 26.91 -15.22 -2.67
N TYR A 104 26.50 -16.10 -1.75
CA TYR A 104 27.30 -17.27 -1.38
C TYR A 104 27.53 -18.23 -2.55
N TYR A 105 26.48 -18.49 -3.36
CA TYR A 105 26.53 -19.37 -4.53
C TYR A 105 26.83 -18.63 -5.84
N GLN A 106 27.41 -17.42 -5.81
CA GLN A 106 27.65 -16.59 -6.99
C GLN A 106 28.47 -17.29 -8.09
N LYS A 107 29.37 -18.20 -7.71
CA LYS A 107 30.22 -18.96 -8.64
C LYS A 107 29.49 -20.10 -9.38
N THR A 108 28.26 -20.45 -8.96
CA THR A 108 27.50 -21.52 -9.60
C THR A 108 26.96 -21.11 -10.97
N PRO A 109 26.94 -22.02 -11.96
CA PRO A 109 26.51 -21.68 -13.32
C PRO A 109 25.04 -21.28 -13.40
N ILE A 110 24.17 -21.77 -12.51
CA ILE A 110 22.76 -21.33 -12.43
C ILE A 110 22.66 -19.84 -12.11
N VAL A 111 23.44 -19.34 -11.14
CA VAL A 111 23.41 -17.93 -10.71
C VAL A 111 24.06 -17.03 -11.78
N ARG A 112 25.15 -17.49 -12.38
CA ARG A 112 25.86 -16.74 -13.44
C ARG A 112 25.07 -16.66 -14.75
N ALA A 113 24.36 -17.72 -15.13
CA ALA A 113 23.49 -17.73 -16.30
C ALA A 113 22.27 -16.80 -16.13
N ASN A 114 21.91 -16.49 -14.88
CA ASN A 114 20.72 -15.75 -14.51
C ASN A 114 20.93 -14.25 -14.26
N ASN A 115 21.85 -13.63 -15.00
CA ASN A 115 22.21 -12.22 -14.86
C ASN A 115 22.24 -11.79 -13.39
N TYR A 116 23.18 -12.38 -12.64
CA TYR A 116 23.35 -12.21 -11.20
C TYR A 116 23.06 -10.78 -10.71
N SER A 117 23.64 -9.77 -11.35
CA SER A 117 23.49 -8.36 -10.97
C SER A 117 22.04 -7.85 -11.04
N LEU A 118 21.25 -8.24 -12.05
CA LEU A 118 19.83 -7.88 -12.15
C LEU A 118 18.99 -8.63 -11.11
N SER A 119 19.32 -9.90 -10.84
CA SER A 119 18.61 -10.68 -9.82
C SER A 119 18.89 -10.13 -8.41
N CYS A 120 20.11 -9.68 -8.12
CA CYS A 120 20.43 -8.98 -6.87
C CYS A 120 19.70 -7.64 -6.75
N LEU A 121 19.67 -6.84 -7.82
CA LEU A 121 18.94 -5.57 -7.82
C LEU A 121 17.44 -5.78 -7.59
N LEU A 122 16.85 -6.81 -8.20
CA LEU A 122 15.45 -7.20 -7.99
C LEU A 122 15.17 -7.64 -6.54
N LEU A 123 16.07 -8.40 -5.91
CA LEU A 123 15.92 -8.80 -4.50
C LEU A 123 16.03 -7.59 -3.56
N LEU A 124 16.96 -6.68 -3.84
CA LEU A 124 17.10 -5.44 -3.09
C LEU A 124 15.84 -4.56 -3.25
N SER A 125 15.30 -4.43 -4.45
CA SER A 125 14.06 -3.69 -4.66
C SER A 125 12.87 -4.34 -3.95
N LEU A 126 12.77 -5.67 -3.93
CA LEU A 126 11.72 -6.38 -3.20
C LEU A 126 11.82 -6.22 -1.68
N PHE A 127 13.04 -6.21 -1.14
CA PHE A 127 13.28 -5.85 0.27
C PHE A 127 12.71 -4.46 0.57
N LEU A 128 13.03 -3.47 -0.28
CA LEU A 128 12.49 -2.12 -0.16
C LEU A 128 10.97 -2.06 -0.38
N CYS A 129 10.39 -2.89 -1.26
CA CYS A 129 8.93 -2.97 -1.45
C CYS A 129 8.22 -3.42 -0.17
N PHE A 130 8.79 -4.38 0.56
CA PHE A 130 8.23 -4.76 1.86
C PHE A 130 8.36 -3.61 2.85
N LEU A 131 9.54 -3.00 2.98
CA LEU A 131 9.75 -1.90 3.93
C LEU A 131 8.92 -0.65 3.63
N CYS A 132 8.63 -0.33 2.36
CA CYS A 132 7.88 0.88 2.03
C CYS A 132 6.45 0.86 2.59
N SER A 133 5.87 -0.34 2.81
CA SER A 133 4.57 -0.47 3.48
C SER A 133 4.57 0.08 4.92
N LEU A 134 5.70 0.10 5.61
CA LEU A 134 5.81 0.67 6.96
C LEU A 134 5.57 2.19 6.96
N GLY A 135 5.88 2.88 5.85
CA GLY A 135 5.63 4.32 5.70
C GLY A 135 4.14 4.69 5.61
N PHE A 136 3.25 3.70 5.51
CA PHE A 136 1.80 3.88 5.53
C PHE A 136 1.19 3.65 6.92
N ILE A 137 1.95 3.12 7.88
CA ILE A 137 1.47 2.76 9.21
C ILE A 137 1.97 3.81 10.22
N GLY A 138 1.12 4.18 11.17
CA GLY A 138 1.41 5.16 12.21
C GLY A 138 0.73 6.50 11.99
N TYR A 139 1.08 7.47 12.85
CA TYR A 139 0.48 8.80 12.81
C TYR A 139 0.95 9.58 11.57
N PRO A 140 0.05 10.08 10.71
CA PRO A 140 0.39 10.66 9.41
C PRO A 140 1.04 12.05 9.55
N GLN A 141 2.35 12.07 9.72
CA GLN A 141 3.13 13.31 9.73
C GLN A 141 3.17 13.94 8.32
N PRO A 142 3.22 15.28 8.19
CA PRO A 142 3.24 15.93 6.87
C PRO A 142 4.36 15.43 5.94
N THR A 143 5.54 15.16 6.49
CA THR A 143 6.67 14.60 5.75
C THR A 143 6.45 13.16 5.29
N GLN A 144 5.77 12.35 6.10
CA GLN A 144 5.42 10.98 5.75
C GLN A 144 4.36 10.95 4.64
N CYS A 145 3.34 11.82 4.73
CA CYS A 145 2.34 11.95 3.66
C CYS A 145 2.97 12.30 2.31
N LEU A 146 3.96 13.19 2.30
CA LEU A 146 4.68 13.58 1.09
C LEU A 146 5.49 12.43 0.48
N LEU A 147 6.17 11.65 1.33
CA LEU A 147 7.17 10.67 0.90
C LEU A 147 6.59 9.27 0.66
N ARG A 148 5.48 8.88 1.32
CA ARG A 148 4.97 7.50 1.27
C ARG A 148 4.65 7.05 -0.16
N GLN A 149 3.92 7.85 -0.92
CA GLN A 149 3.50 7.53 -2.28
C GLN A 149 4.67 7.59 -3.27
N VAL A 150 5.58 8.55 -3.08
CA VAL A 150 6.78 8.66 -3.90
C VAL A 150 7.71 7.47 -3.67
N ALA A 151 7.94 7.07 -2.42
CA ALA A 151 8.74 5.91 -2.08
C ALA A 151 8.11 4.63 -2.64
N PHE A 152 6.81 4.43 -2.43
CA PHE A 152 6.06 3.33 -3.02
C PHE A 152 6.23 3.29 -4.54
N GLY A 153 5.93 4.39 -5.24
CA GLY A 153 5.99 4.47 -6.68
C GLY A 153 7.39 4.23 -7.25
N MET A 154 8.43 4.83 -6.66
CA MET A 154 9.82 4.68 -7.11
C MET A 154 10.34 3.25 -6.91
N VAL A 155 10.05 2.65 -5.75
CA VAL A 155 10.52 1.30 -5.42
C VAL A 155 9.80 0.25 -6.27
N PHE A 156 8.50 0.40 -6.50
CA PHE A 156 7.75 -0.48 -7.38
C PHE A 156 8.17 -0.34 -8.85
N ALA A 157 8.41 0.89 -9.33
CA ALA A 157 8.96 1.10 -10.66
C ALA A 157 10.31 0.40 -10.82
N LEU A 158 11.23 0.51 -9.84
CA LEU A 158 12.51 -0.21 -9.84
C LEU A 158 12.30 -1.73 -9.93
N CYS A 159 11.40 -2.27 -9.11
CA CYS A 159 11.12 -3.70 -9.07
C CYS A 159 10.59 -4.22 -10.43
N ILE A 160 9.56 -3.57 -10.99
CA ILE A 160 8.94 -4.00 -12.25
C ILE A 160 9.92 -3.79 -13.42
N SER A 161 10.66 -2.68 -13.44
CA SER A 161 11.70 -2.43 -14.44
C SER A 161 12.80 -3.49 -14.40
N CYS A 162 13.20 -3.98 -13.22
CA CYS A 162 14.14 -5.10 -13.11
C CYS A 162 13.58 -6.40 -13.72
N VAL A 163 12.31 -6.71 -13.45
CA VAL A 163 11.64 -7.90 -14.04
C VAL A 163 11.57 -7.77 -15.56
N LEU A 164 11.14 -6.61 -16.06
CA LEU A 164 11.04 -6.34 -17.49
C LEU A 164 12.40 -6.36 -18.19
N ALA A 165 13.42 -5.72 -17.59
CA ALA A 165 14.78 -5.75 -18.13
C ALA A 165 15.33 -7.18 -18.20
N LYS A 166 15.03 -8.00 -17.19
CA LYS A 166 15.41 -9.43 -17.16
C LYS A 166 14.72 -10.21 -18.28
N THR A 167 13.41 -10.04 -18.50
CA THR A 167 12.70 -10.73 -19.59
C THR A 167 13.15 -10.29 -20.97
N ILE A 168 13.36 -8.98 -21.17
CA ILE A 168 13.92 -8.43 -22.42
C ILE A 168 15.30 -9.01 -22.70
N THR A 169 16.17 -9.10 -21.68
CA THR A 169 17.52 -9.67 -21.84
C THR A 169 17.47 -11.12 -22.33
N VAL A 170 16.54 -11.93 -21.82
CA VAL A 170 16.31 -13.32 -22.28
C VAL A 170 15.85 -13.36 -23.73
N VAL A 171 14.88 -12.50 -24.10
CA VAL A 171 14.37 -12.41 -25.48
C VAL A 171 15.44 -11.95 -26.47
N ILE A 172 16.27 -10.97 -26.10
CA ILE A 172 17.39 -10.48 -26.90
C ILE A 172 18.44 -11.57 -27.06
N ALA A 173 18.83 -12.24 -25.96
CA ALA A 173 19.81 -13.31 -26.01
C ALA A 173 19.38 -14.45 -26.95
N PHE A 174 18.11 -14.84 -26.92
CA PHE A 174 17.59 -15.86 -27.82
C PHE A 174 17.54 -15.40 -29.28
N ASN A 175 17.10 -14.17 -29.57
CA ASN A 175 17.05 -13.68 -30.96
C ASN A 175 18.42 -13.27 -31.51
N ALA A 176 19.42 -13.05 -30.67
CA ALA A 176 20.79 -12.78 -31.08
C ALA A 176 21.53 -14.03 -31.58
N THR A 177 21.07 -15.24 -31.26
CA THR A 177 21.65 -16.49 -31.80
C THR A 177 21.21 -16.79 -33.23
N LYS A 178 20.18 -16.11 -33.75
CA LYS A 178 19.76 -16.23 -35.15
C LYS A 178 20.77 -15.56 -36.09
N PRO A 179 21.22 -16.23 -37.18
CA PRO A 179 22.17 -15.66 -38.12
C PRO A 179 21.60 -14.38 -38.77
N GLY A 180 22.40 -13.30 -38.84
CA GLY A 180 22.00 -12.00 -39.41
C GLY A 180 21.31 -11.02 -38.45
N SER A 181 21.16 -11.35 -37.16
CA SER A 181 20.43 -10.51 -36.19
C SER A 181 21.21 -9.25 -35.77
N ARG A 182 20.62 -8.06 -36.02
CA ARG A 182 21.14 -6.76 -35.53
C ARG A 182 21.12 -6.64 -33.99
N LEU A 183 20.34 -7.50 -33.31
CA LEU A 183 20.20 -7.52 -31.85
C LEU A 183 21.47 -8.00 -31.13
N ARG A 184 22.44 -8.58 -31.85
CA ARG A 184 23.74 -8.99 -31.29
C ARG A 184 24.55 -7.82 -30.70
N LYS A 185 24.30 -6.58 -31.14
CA LYS A 185 24.91 -5.37 -30.53
C LYS A 185 24.26 -4.97 -29.20
N TRP A 186 23.05 -5.48 -28.91
CA TRP A 186 22.21 -5.08 -27.77
C TRP A 186 22.19 -6.12 -26.63
N THR A 187 23.05 -7.16 -26.71
CA THR A 187 23.15 -8.22 -25.68
C THR A 187 23.93 -7.79 -24.43
N GLY A 188 24.36 -6.53 -24.33
CA GLY A 188 25.15 -6.02 -23.21
C GLY A 188 24.32 -5.74 -21.97
N ILE A 189 24.83 -6.12 -20.79
CA ILE A 189 24.17 -5.87 -19.50
C ILE A 189 23.91 -4.38 -19.24
N ASN A 190 24.76 -3.51 -19.81
CA ASN A 190 24.61 -2.06 -19.72
C ASN A 190 23.31 -1.55 -20.36
N VAL A 191 22.79 -2.22 -21.39
CA VAL A 191 21.53 -1.85 -22.05
C VAL A 191 20.35 -2.04 -21.08
N SER A 192 20.34 -3.13 -20.33
CA SER A 192 19.32 -3.42 -19.32
C SER A 192 19.33 -2.39 -18.18
N TYR A 193 20.51 -1.95 -17.73
CA TYR A 193 20.62 -0.88 -16.74
C TYR A 193 20.19 0.49 -17.27
N CYS A 194 20.58 0.85 -18.50
CA CYS A 194 20.12 2.10 -19.13
C CYS A 194 18.59 2.13 -19.24
N PHE A 195 17.97 1.01 -19.58
CA PHE A 195 16.52 0.87 -19.64
C PHE A 195 15.86 1.05 -18.26
N ILE A 196 16.40 0.42 -17.21
CA ILE A 196 15.90 0.61 -15.83
C ILE A 196 15.99 2.08 -15.43
N VAL A 197 17.13 2.73 -15.67
CA VAL A 197 17.32 4.16 -15.35
C VAL A 197 16.31 5.03 -16.09
N PHE A 198 16.03 4.74 -17.36
CA PHE A 198 15.03 5.46 -18.14
C PHE A 198 13.61 5.33 -17.54
N CYS A 199 13.19 4.12 -17.16
CA CYS A 199 11.90 3.92 -16.50
C CYS A 199 11.81 4.67 -15.16
N LEU A 200 12.87 4.61 -14.36
CA LEU A 200 12.93 5.33 -13.08
C LEU A 200 12.90 6.83 -13.25
N PHE A 201 13.58 7.36 -14.26
CA PHE A 201 13.55 8.78 -14.57
C PHE A 201 12.13 9.25 -14.90
N PHE A 202 11.38 8.47 -15.69
CA PHE A 202 9.99 8.78 -16.00
C PHE A 202 9.10 8.74 -14.76
N GLN A 203 9.25 7.73 -13.90
CA GLN A 203 8.52 7.67 -12.64
C GLN A 203 8.86 8.86 -11.72
N LEU A 204 10.15 9.20 -11.63
CA LEU A 204 10.61 10.33 -10.83
C LEU A 204 10.01 11.63 -11.35
N PHE A 205 9.98 11.83 -12.66
CA PHE A 205 9.34 12.98 -13.28
C PHE A 205 7.86 13.09 -12.91
N LEU A 206 7.09 11.99 -12.99
CA LEU A 206 5.68 11.98 -12.56
C LEU A 206 5.53 12.35 -11.07
N CYS A 207 6.36 11.78 -10.20
CA CYS A 207 6.33 12.08 -8.77
C CYS A 207 6.68 13.55 -8.49
N VAL A 208 7.73 14.10 -9.12
CA VAL A 208 8.14 15.50 -8.94
C VAL A 208 7.04 16.46 -9.42
N MET A 209 6.43 16.17 -10.57
CA MET A 209 5.30 16.94 -11.09
C MET A 209 4.14 16.92 -10.09
N TRP A 210 3.77 15.75 -9.58
CA TRP A 210 2.72 15.63 -8.57
C TRP A 210 3.03 16.47 -7.32
N LEU A 211 4.24 16.34 -6.75
CA LEU A 211 4.65 17.12 -5.57
C LEU A 211 4.68 18.63 -5.83
N THR A 212 4.98 19.06 -7.05
CA THR A 212 5.08 20.49 -7.38
C THR A 212 3.72 21.15 -7.53
N PHE A 213 2.76 20.47 -8.16
CA PHE A 213 1.44 21.04 -8.46
C PHE A 213 0.39 20.75 -7.38
N SER A 214 0.47 19.59 -6.72
CA SER A 214 -0.54 19.14 -5.76
C SER A 214 0.08 18.19 -4.73
N PRO A 215 0.95 18.70 -3.83
CA PRO A 215 1.60 17.87 -2.83
C PRO A 215 0.57 17.27 -1.85
N PRO A 216 0.70 15.97 -1.50
CA PRO A 216 -0.10 15.37 -0.45
C PRO A 216 0.11 16.08 0.90
N PHE A 217 -0.96 16.17 1.70
CA PHE A 217 -0.93 16.82 3.01
C PHE A 217 -1.74 16.03 4.04
N THR A 218 -1.45 16.25 5.32
CA THR A 218 -2.23 15.65 6.42
C THR A 218 -3.59 16.33 6.52
N GLU A 219 -4.67 15.56 6.48
CA GLU A 219 -6.04 16.03 6.62
C GLU A 219 -6.69 15.46 7.89
N LEU A 220 -7.55 16.28 8.51
CA LEU A 220 -8.36 15.92 9.67
C LEU A 220 -9.82 15.90 9.22
N ASP A 221 -10.35 14.70 8.96
CA ASP A 221 -11.74 14.53 8.56
C ASP A 221 -12.64 14.34 9.78
N THR A 222 -13.47 15.35 10.03
CA THR A 222 -14.47 15.37 11.11
C THR A 222 -15.89 15.09 10.61
N SER A 223 -16.07 14.88 9.31
CA SER A 223 -17.36 14.82 8.63
C SER A 223 -17.85 13.38 8.40
N THR A 224 -16.94 12.45 8.15
CA THR A 224 -17.29 11.06 7.81
C THR A 224 -17.89 10.30 9.00
N ASN A 225 -17.32 10.43 10.19
CA ASN A 225 -17.77 9.72 11.41
C ASN A 225 -18.05 10.73 12.55
N PRO A 226 -19.32 10.90 12.96
CA PRO A 226 -19.66 11.79 14.08
C PRO A 226 -18.95 11.36 15.38
N GLY A 227 -18.19 12.28 15.98
CA GLY A 227 -17.48 12.04 17.25
C GLY A 227 -16.08 11.45 17.14
N VAL A 228 -15.59 11.18 15.93
CA VAL A 228 -14.22 10.73 15.66
C VAL A 228 -13.55 11.71 14.70
N ILE A 229 -12.25 11.92 14.86
CA ILE A 229 -11.40 12.65 13.91
C ILE A 229 -10.58 11.61 13.14
N ILE A 230 -10.87 11.42 11.87
CA ILE A 230 -10.06 10.54 11.02
C ILE A 230 -8.84 11.34 10.57
N VAL A 231 -7.65 10.85 10.91
CA VAL A 231 -6.38 11.48 10.52
C VAL A 231 -5.81 10.67 9.37
N ASN A 232 -5.78 11.25 8.17
CA ASN A 232 -5.29 10.59 6.96
C ASN A 232 -4.38 11.54 6.17
N CYS A 233 -3.68 10.98 5.18
CA CYS A 233 -2.97 11.77 4.18
C CYS A 233 -3.90 11.95 2.97
N ASN A 234 -4.30 13.19 2.71
CA ASN A 234 -5.00 13.54 1.49
C ASN A 234 -3.99 13.65 0.34
N GLU A 235 -4.29 12.98 -0.77
CA GLU A 235 -3.42 12.94 -1.95
C GLU A 235 -3.39 14.24 -2.76
N ALA A 236 -4.25 15.21 -2.42
CA ALA A 236 -4.53 16.49 -3.06
C ALA A 236 -5.05 16.40 -4.51
N SER A 237 -4.50 15.50 -5.32
CA SER A 237 -4.89 15.23 -6.70
C SER A 237 -5.04 13.73 -6.93
N LEU A 238 -6.30 13.27 -6.95
CA LEU A 238 -6.65 11.90 -7.35
C LEU A 238 -6.13 11.58 -8.75
N THR A 239 -6.16 12.54 -9.68
CA THR A 239 -5.64 12.36 -11.03
C THR A 239 -4.16 12.03 -11.01
N ALA A 240 -3.35 12.75 -10.23
CA ALA A 240 -1.91 12.50 -10.16
C ALA A 240 -1.59 11.14 -9.52
N PHE A 241 -2.32 10.75 -8.47
CA PHE A 241 -2.25 9.42 -7.87
C PHE A 241 -2.55 8.31 -8.89
N TRP A 242 -3.67 8.42 -9.61
CA TRP A 242 -4.03 7.44 -10.65
C TRP A 242 -3.09 7.45 -11.85
N CYS A 243 -2.50 8.59 -12.21
CA CYS A 243 -1.47 8.66 -13.24
C CYS A 243 -0.21 7.91 -12.83
N MET A 244 0.25 8.09 -11.58
CA MET A 244 1.40 7.38 -11.02
C MET A 244 1.16 5.87 -10.98
N LEU A 245 0.01 5.43 -10.45
CA LEU A 245 -0.39 4.02 -10.45
C LEU A 245 -0.58 3.46 -11.87
N GLY A 246 -1.14 4.26 -12.78
CA GLY A 246 -1.35 3.89 -14.17
C GLY A 246 -0.04 3.62 -14.90
N TYR A 247 1.02 4.39 -14.62
CA TYR A 247 2.34 4.10 -15.18
C TYR A 247 2.92 2.77 -14.66
N LEU A 248 2.81 2.50 -13.36
CA LEU A 248 3.22 1.19 -12.80
C LEU A 248 2.43 0.04 -13.43
N GLY A 249 1.11 0.21 -13.61
CA GLY A 249 0.24 -0.75 -14.29
C GLY A 249 0.64 -0.98 -15.74
N LEU A 250 0.98 0.08 -16.48
CA LEU A 250 1.48 0.01 -17.85
C LEU A 250 2.80 -0.77 -17.91
N LEU A 251 3.75 -0.43 -17.04
CA LEU A 251 5.05 -1.09 -16.95
C LEU A 251 4.88 -2.59 -16.63
N ALA A 252 3.99 -2.93 -15.69
CA ALA A 252 3.66 -4.31 -15.34
C ALA A 252 2.97 -5.05 -16.49
N THR A 253 2.08 -4.39 -17.22
CA THR A 253 1.39 -4.96 -18.39
C THR A 253 2.38 -5.27 -19.52
N ILE A 254 3.30 -4.34 -19.82
CA ILE A 254 4.37 -4.57 -20.79
C ILE A 254 5.26 -5.75 -20.33
N SER A 255 5.63 -5.77 -19.04
CA SER A 255 6.38 -6.89 -18.44
C SER A 255 5.67 -8.23 -18.61
N PHE A 256 4.36 -8.28 -18.36
CA PHE A 256 3.54 -9.46 -18.56
C PHE A 256 3.51 -9.90 -20.02
N ILE A 257 3.27 -8.99 -20.97
CA ILE A 257 3.22 -9.31 -22.40
C ILE A 257 4.57 -9.88 -22.87
N VAL A 258 5.69 -9.23 -22.52
CA VAL A 258 7.03 -9.70 -22.90
C VAL A 258 7.33 -11.06 -22.27
N ALA A 259 7.01 -11.26 -20.98
CA ALA A 259 7.18 -12.54 -20.30
C ALA A 259 6.35 -13.65 -20.96
N PHE A 260 5.10 -13.33 -21.30
CA PHE A 260 4.17 -14.24 -21.95
C PHE A 260 4.67 -14.63 -23.34
N LEU A 261 5.23 -13.72 -24.13
CA LEU A 261 5.84 -14.06 -25.41
C LEU A 261 7.09 -14.93 -25.22
N ALA A 262 7.91 -14.63 -24.20
CA ALA A 262 9.13 -15.38 -23.89
C ALA A 262 8.87 -16.81 -23.40
N ARG A 263 7.67 -17.14 -22.92
CA ARG A 263 7.31 -18.47 -22.38
C ARG A 263 7.47 -19.62 -23.38
N ARG A 264 7.47 -19.31 -24.68
CA ARG A 264 7.63 -20.28 -25.78
C ARG A 264 9.10 -20.57 -26.10
N LEU A 265 10.02 -19.78 -25.57
CA LEU A 265 11.45 -19.97 -25.78
C LEU A 265 11.94 -21.19 -25.01
N PRO A 266 12.81 -22.02 -25.61
CA PRO A 266 13.49 -23.11 -24.93
C PRO A 266 14.56 -22.54 -23.99
N ASP A 267 14.12 -21.91 -22.90
CA ASP A 267 15.00 -21.36 -21.89
C ASP A 267 15.32 -22.41 -20.83
N SER A 268 16.50 -22.25 -20.22
CA SER A 268 17.21 -23.18 -19.35
C SER A 268 16.37 -23.83 -18.25
N PHE A 269 15.33 -23.19 -17.69
CA PHE A 269 14.49 -23.76 -16.62
C PHE A 269 13.05 -23.24 -16.52
N ASN A 270 12.27 -23.22 -17.61
CA ASN A 270 10.86 -22.71 -17.57
C ASN A 270 10.74 -21.28 -16.97
N GLU A 271 11.82 -20.52 -16.93
CA GLU A 271 11.92 -19.29 -16.15
C GLU A 271 10.91 -18.23 -16.61
N ALA A 272 10.78 -18.05 -17.92
CA ALA A 272 9.80 -17.15 -18.50
C ALA A 272 8.35 -17.49 -18.08
N LYS A 273 8.02 -18.78 -17.83
CA LYS A 273 6.69 -19.18 -17.33
C LYS A 273 6.46 -18.69 -15.90
N PHE A 274 7.45 -18.83 -15.03
CA PHE A 274 7.38 -18.34 -13.65
C PHE A 274 7.30 -16.82 -13.59
N ILE A 275 8.05 -16.10 -14.43
CA ILE A 275 7.94 -14.64 -14.54
C ILE A 275 6.55 -14.24 -15.06
N THR A 276 6.00 -14.97 -16.04
CA THR A 276 4.65 -14.71 -16.55
C THR A 276 3.60 -14.87 -15.45
N PHE A 277 3.65 -15.98 -14.70
CA PHE A 277 2.72 -16.23 -13.61
C PHE A 277 2.85 -15.18 -12.50
N SER A 278 4.08 -14.77 -12.19
CA SER A 278 4.38 -13.68 -11.26
C SER A 278 3.73 -12.35 -11.66
N MET A 279 3.96 -11.92 -12.91
CA MET A 279 3.41 -10.65 -13.42
C MET A 279 1.89 -10.68 -13.56
N LEU A 280 1.31 -11.84 -13.89
CA LEU A 280 -0.13 -12.02 -13.88
C LEU A 280 -0.71 -11.84 -12.47
N ALA A 281 -0.15 -12.54 -11.48
CA ALA A 281 -0.59 -12.43 -10.09
C ALA A 281 -0.42 -10.99 -9.55
N PHE A 282 0.71 -10.35 -9.87
CA PHE A 282 0.96 -8.94 -9.56
C PHE A 282 -0.15 -8.03 -10.12
N LEU A 283 -0.46 -8.15 -11.41
CA LEU A 283 -1.51 -7.36 -12.05
C LEU A 283 -2.89 -7.63 -11.45
N SER A 284 -3.21 -8.90 -11.16
CA SER A 284 -4.49 -9.26 -10.52
C SER A 284 -4.67 -8.58 -9.16
N VAL A 285 -3.62 -8.54 -8.32
CA VAL A 285 -3.67 -7.85 -7.02
C VAL A 285 -3.98 -6.36 -7.19
N TRP A 286 -3.31 -5.69 -8.11
CA TRP A 286 -3.52 -4.25 -8.34
C TRP A 286 -4.87 -3.94 -9.00
N VAL A 287 -5.37 -4.80 -9.88
CA VAL A 287 -6.73 -4.66 -10.44
C VAL A 287 -7.78 -4.84 -9.35
N SER A 288 -7.62 -5.80 -8.44
CA SER A 288 -8.51 -6.00 -7.29
C SER A 288 -8.41 -4.90 -6.23
N PHE A 289 -7.26 -4.24 -6.13
CA PHE A 289 -7.07 -3.10 -5.22
C PHE A 289 -7.96 -1.91 -5.60
N ILE A 290 -8.15 -1.62 -6.90
CA ILE A 290 -8.95 -0.46 -7.36
C ILE A 290 -10.36 -0.41 -6.75
N PRO A 291 -11.22 -1.44 -6.91
CA PRO A 291 -12.55 -1.40 -6.31
C PRO A 291 -12.49 -1.43 -4.78
N ALA A 292 -11.51 -2.11 -4.18
CA ALA A 292 -11.37 -2.16 -2.72
C ALA A 292 -11.01 -0.78 -2.14
N TYR A 293 -10.10 -0.06 -2.78
CA TYR A 293 -9.69 1.29 -2.41
C TYR A 293 -10.86 2.28 -2.48
N LEU A 294 -11.66 2.21 -3.55
CA LEU A 294 -12.83 3.05 -3.74
C LEU A 294 -13.99 2.72 -2.77
N SER A 295 -14.03 1.51 -2.21
CA SER A 295 -15.09 1.07 -1.30
C SER A 295 -14.75 1.27 0.18
N ALA A 296 -13.46 1.25 0.53
CA ALA A 296 -12.99 1.40 1.89
C ALA A 296 -13.01 2.86 2.35
N ARG A 297 -13.01 3.09 3.67
CA ARG A 297 -12.95 4.43 4.29
C ARG A 297 -11.95 4.45 5.44
N GLY A 298 -11.43 5.63 5.76
CA GLY A 298 -10.51 5.84 6.89
C GLY A 298 -9.28 4.93 6.83
N MET A 299 -8.91 4.34 7.96
CA MET A 299 -7.72 3.47 8.10
C MET A 299 -7.74 2.23 7.20
N TYR A 300 -8.92 1.74 6.80
CA TYR A 300 -9.03 0.55 5.95
C TYR A 300 -8.54 0.81 4.53
N THR A 301 -8.64 2.04 4.01
CA THR A 301 -8.11 2.38 2.66
C THR A 301 -6.61 2.16 2.60
N VAL A 302 -5.90 2.66 3.62
CA VAL A 302 -4.45 2.54 3.80
C VAL A 302 -4.05 1.07 4.04
N ALA A 303 -4.83 0.34 4.85
CA ALA A 303 -4.60 -1.09 5.06
C ALA A 303 -4.68 -1.89 3.75
N MET A 304 -5.67 -1.61 2.89
CA MET A 304 -5.80 -2.29 1.59
C MET A 304 -4.60 -2.04 0.66
N GLU A 305 -4.02 -0.83 0.71
CA GLU A 305 -2.81 -0.49 -0.04
C GLU A 305 -1.60 -1.28 0.47
N VAL A 306 -1.43 -1.37 1.79
CA VAL A 306 -0.41 -2.22 2.42
C VAL A 306 -0.58 -3.69 2.01
N PHE A 307 -1.80 -4.22 2.06
CA PHE A 307 -2.07 -5.60 1.63
C PHE A 307 -1.71 -5.83 0.15
N ALA A 308 -2.04 -4.87 -0.73
CA ALA A 308 -1.68 -4.95 -2.15
C ALA A 308 -0.16 -4.94 -2.35
N ILE A 309 0.57 -4.08 -1.63
CA ILE A 309 2.04 -4.01 -1.65
C ILE A 309 2.66 -5.35 -1.22
N LEU A 310 2.23 -5.90 -0.08
CA LEU A 310 2.76 -7.15 0.46
C LEU A 310 2.46 -8.34 -0.48
N SER A 311 1.20 -8.48 -0.90
CA SER A 311 0.76 -9.60 -1.75
C SER A 311 1.44 -9.59 -3.11
N SER A 312 1.52 -8.43 -3.76
CA SER A 312 2.17 -8.29 -5.06
C SER A 312 3.68 -8.54 -4.98
N SER A 313 4.35 -8.11 -3.90
CA SER A 313 5.77 -8.40 -3.67
C SER A 313 6.03 -9.90 -3.43
N TRP A 314 5.18 -10.56 -2.64
CA TRP A 314 5.23 -12.00 -2.43
C TRP A 314 5.03 -12.80 -3.72
N ALA A 315 4.13 -12.35 -4.60
CA ALA A 315 3.94 -12.96 -5.92
C ALA A 315 5.23 -12.94 -6.76
N VAL A 316 6.08 -11.91 -6.62
CA VAL A 316 7.39 -11.87 -7.28
C VAL A 316 8.40 -12.80 -6.62
N VAL A 317 8.51 -12.77 -5.30
CA VAL A 317 9.44 -13.62 -4.53
C VAL A 317 9.15 -15.11 -4.79
N ILE A 318 7.92 -15.55 -4.58
CA ILE A 318 7.53 -16.96 -4.66
C ILE A 318 7.72 -17.50 -6.07
N CYS A 319 7.28 -16.77 -7.07
CA CYS A 319 7.28 -17.28 -8.43
C CYS A 319 8.69 -17.27 -9.04
N ILE A 320 9.45 -16.18 -8.87
CA ILE A 320 10.73 -16.01 -9.57
C ILE A 320 11.89 -16.67 -8.82
N PHE A 321 11.92 -16.62 -7.48
CA PHE A 321 13.09 -17.01 -6.70
C PHE A 321 12.96 -18.37 -6.02
N THR A 322 11.78 -18.77 -5.55
CA THR A 322 11.61 -20.09 -4.88
C THR A 322 12.08 -21.26 -5.75
N PRO A 323 11.75 -21.37 -7.05
CA PRO A 323 12.25 -22.46 -7.88
C PRO A 323 13.79 -22.47 -7.98
N LYS A 324 14.42 -21.29 -7.98
CA LYS A 324 15.88 -21.16 -8.08
C LYS A 324 16.57 -21.54 -6.77
N CYS A 325 16.07 -21.05 -5.65
CA CYS A 325 16.56 -21.42 -4.33
C CYS A 325 16.41 -22.92 -4.08
N PHE A 326 15.29 -23.52 -4.50
CA PHE A 326 15.07 -24.95 -4.39
C PHE A 326 16.13 -25.76 -5.16
N ILE A 327 16.44 -25.37 -6.40
CA ILE A 327 17.46 -26.06 -7.19
C ILE A 327 18.86 -25.86 -6.59
N ILE A 328 19.20 -24.65 -6.16
CA ILE A 328 20.52 -24.33 -5.57
C ILE A 328 20.77 -25.12 -4.29
N LEU A 329 19.78 -25.21 -3.39
CA LEU A 329 19.94 -25.84 -2.08
C LEU A 329 19.72 -27.36 -2.10
N PHE A 330 18.70 -27.84 -2.82
CA PHE A 330 18.26 -29.25 -2.72
C PHE A 330 18.60 -30.11 -3.95
N ARG A 331 19.03 -29.50 -5.07
CA ARG A 331 19.37 -30.23 -6.31
C ARG A 331 20.72 -29.77 -6.90
N PRO A 332 21.84 -29.81 -6.14
CA PRO A 332 23.15 -29.35 -6.62
C PRO A 332 23.65 -30.10 -7.86
N ASN A 333 23.21 -31.35 -8.08
CA ASN A 333 23.55 -32.15 -9.26
C ASN A 333 23.06 -31.52 -10.59
N MET A 334 21.99 -30.73 -10.56
CA MET A 334 21.51 -29.97 -11.74
C MET A 334 22.29 -28.66 -11.98
N ASN A 335 23.23 -28.34 -11.10
CA ASN A 335 24.10 -27.16 -11.15
C ASN A 335 25.45 -27.47 -11.83
N SER A 336 25.63 -28.67 -12.43
CA SER A 336 26.80 -29.02 -13.25
C SER A 336 26.70 -28.39 -14.65
N LYS A 337 27.82 -27.87 -15.16
CA LYS A 337 27.93 -27.36 -16.54
C LYS A 337 27.50 -28.42 -17.57
N GLU A 338 27.73 -29.69 -17.31
CA GLU A 338 27.43 -30.78 -18.26
C GLU A 338 25.93 -30.93 -18.51
N HIS A 339 25.08 -30.85 -17.48
CA HIS A 339 23.62 -30.91 -17.67
C HIS A 339 23.04 -29.70 -18.41
N LEU A 340 23.62 -28.51 -18.21
CA LEU A 340 23.23 -27.28 -18.93
C LEU A 340 23.65 -27.33 -20.41
N THR A 341 24.79 -27.95 -20.71
CA THR A 341 25.32 -28.03 -22.08
C THR A 341 24.73 -29.21 -22.87
N VAL A 342 24.42 -30.33 -22.22
CA VAL A 342 23.76 -31.50 -22.83
C VAL A 342 22.33 -31.16 -23.22
N LYS A 343 21.57 -30.44 -22.39
CA LYS A 343 20.20 -30.03 -22.74
C LYS A 343 20.17 -29.04 -23.92
N ASN A 344 21.14 -28.13 -24.00
CA ASN A 344 21.30 -27.23 -25.15
C ASN A 344 21.74 -27.96 -26.45
N LYS A 345 22.39 -29.13 -26.35
CA LYS A 345 22.74 -29.96 -27.51
C LYS A 345 21.59 -30.86 -27.97
N VAL A 346 20.72 -31.31 -27.07
CA VAL A 346 19.55 -32.15 -27.40
C VAL A 346 18.42 -31.32 -28.04
N GLN A 347 18.49 -29.99 -27.92
CA GLN A 347 17.44 -29.06 -28.38
C GLN A 347 17.88 -28.19 -29.59
N LYS A 348 19.03 -28.52 -30.18
CA LYS A 348 19.54 -27.98 -31.44
C LYS A 348 19.34 -29.03 -32.52
#